data_AF-A0A924JF02-F1
#
_entry.id   AF-A0A924JF02-F1
#
_cell.length_a   1.000
_cell.length_b   1.000
_cell.length_c   1.000
_cell.angle_alpha   90.00
_cell.angle_beta   90.00
_cell.angle_gamma   90.00
#
_symmetry.space_group_name_H-M   'P 1'
#
loop_
_entity.id
_entity.type
_entity.pdbx_description
1 polymer ?
#
loop_
_entity_poly.entity_id
_entity_poly.type
_entity_poly.pdbx_seq_one_letter_code
_entity_poly.pdbx_strand_id
1 'polypeptide(L)' 'MENNTNFRRFFGASLTILGVVVILFALIAFLSDGKPVMGFSITHWEAAVPGVVGLVFLLTGVNLVRES' A
#
# COMPACT_ATOMS: atom_id res chain seq x y z
N MET A 1 -18.49 21.33 -15.97
CA MET A 1 -18.19 20.24 -15.01
C MET A 1 -16.97 19.49 -15.57
N GLU A 2 -15.74 19.98 -15.34
CA GLU A 2 -14.54 19.55 -16.10
C GLU A 2 -13.33 19.19 -15.21
N ASN A 3 -13.50 19.16 -13.88
CA ASN A 3 -12.41 18.93 -12.90
C ASN A 3 -12.39 17.53 -12.26
N ASN A 4 -13.50 16.78 -12.31
CA ASN A 4 -13.67 15.56 -11.51
C ASN A 4 -12.91 14.33 -12.05
N THR A 5 -12.67 14.24 -13.36
CA THR A 5 -11.92 13.14 -13.99
C THR A 5 -10.42 13.22 -13.70
N ASN A 6 -9.84 14.41 -13.83
CA ASN A 6 -8.43 14.64 -13.46
C ASN A 6 -8.18 14.39 -11.96
N PHE A 7 -9.12 14.78 -11.10
CA PHE A 7 -9.03 14.54 -9.66
C PHE A 7 -9.06 13.04 -9.31
N ARG A 8 -9.97 12.26 -9.92
CA ARG A 8 -10.04 10.80 -9.72
C ARG A 8 -8.78 10.09 -10.19
N ARG A 9 -8.20 10.52 -11.32
CA ARG A 9 -6.95 9.97 -11.85
C ARG A 9 -5.76 10.30 -10.94
N PHE A 10 -5.69 11.53 -10.43
CA PHE A 10 -4.65 11.96 -9.49
C PHE A 10 -4.77 11.23 -8.15
N PHE A 11 -5.99 11.07 -7.63
CA PHE A 11 -6.26 10.35 -6.40
C PHE A 11 -5.97 8.85 -6.54
N GLY A 12 -6.28 8.25 -7.68
CA GLY A 12 -5.93 6.86 -7.96
C GLY A 12 -4.42 6.66 -8.08
N ALA A 13 -3.72 7.59 -8.72
CA ALA A 13 -2.26 7.53 -8.86
C ALA A 13 -1.57 7.68 -7.50
N SER A 14 -1.98 8.63 -6.67
CA SER A 14 -1.43 8.80 -5.33
C SER A 14 -1.72 7.61 -4.43
N LEU A 15 -2.93 7.03 -4.50
CA LEU A 15 -3.30 5.84 -3.73
C LEU A 15 -2.50 4.61 -4.17
N THR A 16 -2.22 4.48 -5.46
CA THR A 16 -1.34 3.41 -6.00
C THR A 16 0.09 3.56 -5.50
N ILE A 17 0.65 4.78 -5.54
CA ILE A 17 2.00 5.06 -5.06
C ILE A 17 2.09 4.75 -3.56
N LEU A 18 1.11 5.17 -2.76
CA LEU A 18 1.04 4.84 -1.34
C LEU A 18 0.93 3.33 -1.11
N GLY A 19 0.09 2.63 -1.87
CA GLY A 19 -0.04 1.18 -1.81
C GLY A 19 1.30 0.47 -2.07
N VAL A 20 2.04 0.89 -3.10
CA VAL A 20 3.38 0.35 -3.40
C VAL A 20 4.35 0.57 -2.25
N VAL A 21 4.39 1.77 -1.67
CA VAL A 21 5.28 2.08 -0.54
C VAL A 21 4.95 1.21 0.67
N VAL A 22 3.66 1.02 0.98
CA VAL A 22 3.21 0.18 2.10
C VAL A 22 3.52 -1.30 1.84
N ILE A 23 3.35 -1.80 0.61
CA ILE A 23 3.75 -3.17 0.24
C ILE A 23 5.26 -3.34 0.40
N LEU A 24 6.08 -2.40 -0.07
CA LEU A 24 7.53 -2.47 0.09
C LEU A 24 7.92 -2.51 1.57
N PHE A 25 7.29 -1.69 2.40
CA PHE A 25 7.49 -1.72 3.85
C PHE A 25 7.11 -3.08 4.46
N ALA A 26 5.96 -3.63 4.07
CA ALA A 26 5.50 -4.93 4.52
C ALA A 26 6.45 -6.06 4.10
N LEU A 27 6.95 -6.03 2.85
CA LEU A 27 7.92 -7.00 2.35
C LEU A 27 9.24 -6.91 3.10
N ILE A 28 9.71 -5.71 3.44
CA ILE A 28 10.92 -5.53 4.26
C ILE A 28 10.69 -6.03 5.69
N ALA A 29 9.53 -5.75 6.28
CA ALA A 29 9.16 -6.24 7.60
C ALA A 29 9.04 -7.77 7.63
N PHE A 30 8.43 -8.36 6.60
CA PHE A 30 8.25 -9.79 6.42
C PHE A 30 9.57 -10.52 6.14
N LEU A 31 10.43 -9.99 5.26
CA LEU A 31 11.76 -10.55 5.00
C LEU A 31 12.70 -10.37 6.20
N SER A 32 12.38 -9.46 7.11
CA SER A 32 13.08 -9.30 8.38
C SER A 32 12.61 -10.28 9.46
N ASP A 33 11.92 -11.36 9.09
CA ASP A 33 11.51 -12.43 10.02
C ASP A 33 12.70 -12.84 10.94
N GLY A 34 12.58 -12.56 12.24
CA GLY A 34 13.61 -12.84 13.25
C GLY A 34 14.60 -11.70 13.58
N LYS A 35 14.63 -10.59 12.82
CA LYS A 35 15.39 -9.38 13.19
C LYS A 35 14.43 -8.23 13.52
N PRO A 36 14.59 -7.55 14.67
CA PRO A 36 13.69 -6.48 15.08
C PRO A 36 13.69 -5.36 14.04
N VAL A 37 12.59 -5.22 13.31
CA VAL A 37 12.31 -4.06 12.47
C VAL A 37 11.78 -2.97 13.38
N MET A 38 12.53 -1.86 13.50
CA MET A 38 12.23 -0.75 14.42
C MET A 38 12.08 -1.14 15.90
N GLY A 39 12.79 -2.18 16.37
CA GLY A 39 12.81 -2.56 17.78
C GLY A 39 11.59 -3.37 18.26
N PHE A 40 10.63 -3.67 17.40
CA PHE A 40 9.48 -4.52 17.74
C PHE A 40 9.70 -5.96 17.25
N SER A 41 9.49 -6.92 18.15
CA SER A 41 9.46 -8.36 17.82
C SER A 41 8.11 -8.68 17.20
N ILE A 42 8.01 -8.44 15.90
CA ILE A 42 6.78 -8.62 15.12
C ILE A 42 6.70 -10.11 14.77
N THR A 43 5.65 -10.78 15.24
CA THR A 43 5.37 -12.17 14.86
C THR A 43 4.94 -12.18 13.39
N HIS A 44 5.19 -13.26 12.64
CA HIS A 44 4.86 -13.38 11.20
C HIS A 44 3.46 -12.88 10.81
N TRP A 45 2.49 -13.04 11.72
CA TRP A 45 1.11 -12.57 11.57
C TRP A 45 0.95 -11.04 11.58
N GLU A 46 1.77 -10.33 12.35
CA GLU A 46 1.74 -8.87 12.45
C GLU A 46 2.42 -8.20 11.25
N ALA A 47 3.40 -8.87 10.61
CA ALA A 47 4.00 -8.41 9.36
C ALA A 47 3.07 -8.55 8.15
N ALA A 48 2.09 -9.48 8.22
CA ALA A 48 1.09 -9.66 7.16
C ALA A 48 0.10 -8.49 7.08
N VAL A 49 -0.17 -7.81 8.19
CA VAL A 49 -1.12 -6.68 8.28
C VAL A 49 -0.77 -5.55 7.31
N PRO A 50 0.44 -4.95 7.34
CA PRO A 50 0.79 -3.90 6.39
C PRO A 50 0.80 -4.42 4.95
N GLY A 51 1.06 -5.71 4.71
CA GLY A 51 1.00 -6.31 3.38
C GLY A 51 -0.42 -6.31 2.81
N VAL A 52 -1.41 -6.72 3.60
CA VAL A 52 -2.82 -6.70 3.23
C VAL A 52 -3.33 -5.28 3.01
N VAL A 53 -2.95 -4.34 3.90
CA VAL A 53 -3.31 -2.92 3.74
C VAL A 53 -2.74 -2.34 2.44
N GLY A 54 -1.47 -2.63 2.14
CA GLY A 54 -0.82 -2.20 0.90
C GLY A 54 -1.51 -2.76 -0.34
N LEU A 55 -1.93 -4.03 -0.32
CA LEU A 55 -2.71 -4.65 -1.40
C LEU A 55 -4.06 -3.97 -1.60
N VAL A 56 -4.80 -3.67 -0.53
CA VAL A 56 -6.09 -2.96 -0.62
C VAL A 56 -5.90 -1.57 -1.22
N PHE A 57 -4.88 -0.83 -0.77
CA PHE A 57 -4.56 0.49 -1.33
C PHE A 57 -4.16 0.42 -2.81
N LEU A 58 -3.37 -0.59 -3.19
CA LEU A 58 -2.96 -0.81 -4.57
C LEU A 58 -4.17 -1.15 -5.46
N LEU A 59 -5.00 -2.10 -5.06
CA LEU A 59 -6.19 -2.51 -5.82
C LEU A 59 -7.19 -1.37 -5.97
N THR A 60 -7.39 -0.61 -4.90
CA THR A 60 -8.28 0.58 -4.91
C THR A 60 -7.70 1.66 -5.82
N GLY A 61 -6.39 1.92 -5.72
CA GLY A 61 -5.71 2.95 -6.52
C GLY A 61 -5.72 2.62 -8.02
N VAL A 62 -5.38 1.38 -8.38
CA VAL A 62 -5.37 0.92 -9.77
C VAL A 62 -6.78 0.92 -10.37
N ASN A 63 -7.81 0.49 -9.62
CA ASN A 63 -9.20 0.58 -10.10
C ASN A 63 -9.61 2.04 -10.32
N LEU A 64 -9.27 2.94 -9.40
CA LEU A 64 -9.63 4.33 -9.53
C LEU A 64 -8.92 5.00 -10.71
N VAL A 65 -7.64 4.71 -10.97
CA VAL A 65 -6.92 5.16 -12.18
C VAL A 65 -7.56 4.62 -13.46
N ARG A 66 -7.98 3.36 -13.46
CA ARG A 66 -8.56 2.68 -14.63
C ARG A 66 -9.96 3.18 -14.97
N GLU A 67 -10.73 3.59 -13.97
CA GLU A 67 -12.10 4.14 -14.09
C GLU A 67 -12.12 5.67 -14.32
N SER A 68 -10.96 6.31 -14.49
CA SER A 68 -10.79 7.76 -14.65
C SER A 68 -10.68 8.23 -16.09
#